data_AF-A0A9X7BGQ4-F1
#
_entry.id   AF-A0A9X7BGQ4-F1
#
_cell.length_a   1.000
_cell.length_b   1.000
_cell.length_c   1.000
_cell.angle_alpha   90.00
_cell.angle_beta   90.00
_cell.angle_gamma   90.00
#
_symmetry.space_group_name_H-M   'P 1'
#
loop_
_entity.id
_entity.type
_entity.pdbx_description
1 polymer ?
#
loop_
_entity_poly.entity_id
_entity_poly.type
_entity_poly.pdbx_seq_one_letter_code
_entity_poly.pdbx_strand_id
1 'polypeptide(L)'
;MANISEVVVREALDRFFDSTAKGNEGHADVEEVNIDGTMVSFKVQIVHKHTQRILRNKITVYSLTTHVEGKFDILNPNESDLVYNIETPVGGMQVSLADTVKVLADLAKA
;
A
#
# COMPACT_ATOMS: atom_id res chain seq x y z
N MET A 1 -19.04 -17.43 -2.70
CA MET A 1 -17.63 -17.11 -3.05
C MET A 1 -17.51 -15.60 -2.90
N ALA A 2 -16.44 -15.09 -2.30
CA ALA A 2 -16.23 -13.64 -2.22
C ALA A 2 -16.15 -13.09 -3.65
N ASN A 3 -17.07 -12.20 -4.02
CA ASN A 3 -17.15 -11.63 -5.37
C ASN A 3 -16.20 -10.44 -5.55
N ILE A 4 -15.00 -10.51 -4.97
CA ILE A 4 -14.03 -9.43 -5.06
C ILE A 4 -13.02 -9.72 -6.17
N SER A 5 -12.81 -8.74 -7.05
CA SER A 5 -11.85 -8.88 -8.15
C SER A 5 -10.46 -8.40 -7.72
N GLU A 6 -9.43 -8.96 -8.33
CA GLU A 6 -8.04 -8.50 -8.17
C GLU A 6 -7.92 -6.99 -8.43
N VAL A 7 -8.64 -6.48 -9.44
CA VAL A 7 -8.64 -5.06 -9.80
C VAL A 7 -9.09 -4.18 -8.63
N VAL A 8 -10.17 -4.55 -7.94
CA VAL A 8 -10.70 -3.79 -6.80
C VAL A 8 -9.73 -3.82 -5.62
N VAL A 9 -9.13 -4.98 -5.33
CA VAL A 9 -8.14 -5.11 -4.25
C VAL A 9 -6.89 -4.30 -4.57
N ARG A 10 -6.38 -4.38 -5.80
CA ARG A 10 -5.23 -3.63 -6.28
C ARG A 10 -5.43 -2.13 -6.16
N GLU A 11 -6.55 -1.60 -6.67
CA GLU A 11 -6.85 -0.17 -6.57
C GLU A 11 -6.95 0.31 -5.12
N ALA A 12 -7.52 -0.50 -4.22
CA ALA A 12 -7.64 -0.16 -2.81
C ALA A 12 -6.27 -0.11 -2.12
N LEU A 13 -5.39 -1.09 -2.42
CA LEU A 13 -4.03 -1.13 -1.90
C LEU A 13 -3.18 0.00 -2.48
N ASP A 14 -3.24 0.25 -3.79
CA ASP A 14 -2.53 1.36 -4.45
C ASP A 14 -2.89 2.68 -3.77
N ARG A 15 -4.18 3.02 -3.68
CA ARG A 15 -4.63 4.28 -3.05
C ARG A 15 -4.18 4.41 -1.60
N PHE A 16 -4.22 3.31 -0.84
CA PHE A 16 -3.77 3.31 0.54
C PHE A 16 -2.28 3.60 0.62
N PHE A 17 -1.44 2.84 -0.08
CA PHE A 17 0.02 2.97 0.02
C PHE A 17 0.54 4.24 -0.65
N ASP A 18 -0.11 4.75 -1.69
CA ASP A 18 0.21 6.06 -2.29
C ASP A 18 0.14 7.17 -1.23
N SER A 19 -0.88 7.11 -0.36
CA SER A 19 -1.06 8.09 0.72
C SER A 19 0.06 8.04 1.77
N THR A 20 0.80 6.93 1.84
CA THR A 20 1.93 6.74 2.77
C THR A 20 3.25 7.24 2.20
N ALA A 21 3.35 7.37 0.86
CA ALA A 21 4.55 7.85 0.20
C ALA A 21 4.92 9.27 0.68
N LYS A 22 6.23 9.56 0.71
CA LYS A 22 6.76 10.84 1.23
C LYS A 22 7.51 11.58 0.13
N GLY A 23 7.36 12.90 0.14
CA GLY A 23 7.93 13.78 -0.86
C GLY A 23 6.94 14.18 -1.95
N ASN A 24 7.39 14.95 -2.93
CA ASN A 24 6.54 15.52 -3.98
C ASN A 24 6.51 14.67 -5.26
N GLU A 25 7.31 13.61 -5.33
CA GLU A 25 7.31 12.64 -6.43
C GLU A 25 7.22 11.21 -5.89
N GLY A 26 6.74 11.06 -4.66
CA GLY A 26 6.49 9.75 -4.09
C GLY A 26 5.23 9.12 -4.69
N HIS A 27 5.24 7.80 -4.79
CA HIS A 27 4.13 6.97 -5.27
C HIS A 27 4.30 5.55 -4.73
N ALA A 28 3.26 4.74 -4.85
CA ALA A 28 3.26 3.32 -4.56
C ALA A 28 2.66 2.56 -5.74
N ASP A 29 3.25 1.42 -6.04
CA ASP A 29 2.80 0.49 -7.07
C ASP A 29 2.62 -0.89 -6.44
N VAL A 30 1.42 -1.43 -6.53
CA VAL A 30 1.19 -2.84 -6.21
C VAL A 30 1.85 -3.70 -7.29
N GLU A 31 2.88 -4.44 -6.92
CA GLU A 31 3.59 -5.36 -7.84
C GLU A 31 2.77 -6.63 -8.04
N GLU A 32 2.25 -7.20 -6.95
CA GLU A 32 1.54 -8.48 -6.95
C GLU A 32 0.30 -8.44 -6.07
N VAL A 33 -0.79 -9.04 -6.55
CA VAL A 33 -1.98 -9.38 -5.77
C VAL A 33 -2.36 -10.80 -6.13
N ASN A 34 -2.58 -11.64 -5.13
CA ASN A 34 -3.09 -12.99 -5.30
C ASN A 34 -4.28 -13.20 -4.36
N ILE A 35 -5.40 -13.64 -4.91
CA ILE A 35 -6.64 -13.92 -4.18
C ILE A 35 -6.91 -15.42 -4.25
N ASP A 36 -6.83 -16.09 -3.10
CA ASP A 36 -7.18 -17.49 -2.93
C ASP A 36 -8.35 -17.62 -1.95
N GLY A 37 -9.56 -17.73 -2.50
CA GLY A 37 -10.80 -17.72 -1.72
C GLY A 37 -11.03 -16.38 -1.00
N THR A 38 -10.82 -16.36 0.31
CA THR A 38 -10.92 -15.15 1.16
C THR A 38 -9.57 -14.51 1.45
N MET A 39 -8.48 -15.20 1.06
CA MET A 39 -7.12 -14.83 1.40
C MET A 39 -6.53 -13.95 0.32
N VAL A 40 -6.04 -12.78 0.72
CA VAL A 40 -5.31 -11.86 -0.14
C VAL A 40 -3.86 -11.87 0.27
N SER A 41 -2.97 -12.10 -0.68
CA SER A 41 -1.53 -11.86 -0.53
C SER A 41 -1.12 -10.75 -1.49
N PHE A 42 -0.27 -9.84 -1.06
CA PHE A 42 0.12 -8.71 -1.88
C PHE A 42 1.59 -8.33 -1.66
N LYS A 43 2.14 -7.65 -2.66
CA LYS A 43 3.44 -6.98 -2.61
C LYS A 43 3.31 -5.59 -3.20
N VAL A 44 3.73 -4.59 -2.44
CA VAL A 44 3.69 -3.18 -2.86
C VAL A 44 5.09 -2.59 -2.78
N GLN A 45 5.48 -1.88 -3.82
CA GLN A 45 6.64 -1.03 -3.85
C GLN A 45 6.22 0.41 -3.53
N ILE A 46 6.86 1.03 -2.55
CA ILE A 46 6.59 2.41 -2.14
C ILE A 46 7.85 3.23 -2.40
N VAL A 47 7.75 4.20 -3.28
CA VAL A 47 8.81 5.15 -3.61
C VAL A 47 8.57 6.44 -2.83
N HIS A 48 9.45 6.74 -1.89
CA HIS A 48 9.54 8.04 -1.23
C HIS A 48 10.55 8.90 -1.97
N LYS A 49 10.11 10.00 -2.60
CA LYS A 49 11.00 10.85 -3.40
C LYS A 49 10.65 12.32 -3.28
N HIS A 50 11.67 13.12 -2.98
CA HIS A 50 11.56 14.58 -2.99
C HIS A 50 12.57 15.20 -3.95
N THR A 51 12.08 16.06 -4.81
CA THR A 51 12.90 16.82 -5.76
C THR A 51 12.69 18.31 -5.57
N GLN A 52 13.75 19.08 -5.75
CA GLN A 52 13.73 20.53 -5.71
C GLN A 52 14.31 21.09 -7.00
N ARG A 53 13.76 22.21 -7.46
CA ARG A 53 14.25 22.89 -8.65
C ARG A 53 15.16 24.05 -8.24
N ILE A 54 16.45 23.94 -8.54
CA ILE A 54 17.46 24.97 -8.26
C ILE A 54 18.11 25.37 -9.59
N LEU A 55 18.07 26.67 -9.92
CA LEU A 55 18.69 27.21 -11.14
C LEU A 55 18.34 26.42 -12.41
N ARG A 56 17.04 26.13 -12.59
CA ARG A 56 16.44 25.31 -13.68
C ARG A 56 16.73 23.81 -13.63
N ASN A 57 17.68 23.34 -12.82
CA ASN A 57 17.99 21.92 -12.65
C ASN A 57 17.08 21.29 -11.60
N LYS A 58 16.70 20.03 -11.83
CA LYS A 58 15.95 19.21 -10.88
C LYS A 58 16.94 18.39 -10.06
N ILE A 59 16.99 18.63 -8.76
CA ILE A 59 17.88 17.96 -7.82
C ILE A 59 17.02 17.04 -6.95
N THR A 60 17.39 15.75 -6.90
CA THR A 60 16.78 14.80 -5.97
C THR A 60 17.39 15.02 -4.59
N VAL A 61 16.56 15.41 -3.61
CA VAL A 61 16.99 15.59 -2.22
C VAL A 61 17.05 14.24 -1.51
N TYR A 62 16.07 13.38 -1.75
CA TYR A 62 16.09 11.99 -1.34
C TYR A 62 15.26 11.13 -2.29
N SER A 63 15.63 9.84 -2.32
CA SER A 63 14.87 8.78 -2.97
C SER A 63 15.08 7.50 -2.15
N LEU A 64 14.02 6.94 -1.62
CA LEU A 64 14.02 5.67 -0.88
C LEU A 64 12.91 4.80 -1.43
N THR A 65 13.20 3.54 -1.67
CA THR A 65 12.21 2.55 -2.09
C THR A 65 12.05 1.52 -0.99
N THR A 66 10.81 1.33 -0.54
CA THR A 66 10.43 0.40 0.51
C THR A 66 9.50 -0.65 -0.09
N HIS A 67 9.69 -1.92 0.23
CA HIS A 67 8.79 -2.98 -0.19
C HIS A 67 7.97 -3.43 1.00
N VAL A 68 6.66 -3.54 0.81
CA VAL A 68 5.71 -4.03 1.80
C VAL A 68 5.06 -5.28 1.24
N GLU A 69 5.24 -6.39 1.95
CA GLU A 69 4.60 -7.66 1.65
C GLU A 69 3.62 -7.98 2.78
N GLY A 70 2.46 -8.51 2.40
CA GLY A 70 1.39 -8.75 3.35
C GLY A 70 0.44 -9.85 2.91
N LYS A 71 -0.25 -10.40 3.92
CA LYS A 71 -1.27 -11.42 3.71
C LYS A 71 -2.38 -11.24 4.75
N PHE A 72 -3.63 -11.23 4.31
CA PHE A 72 -4.78 -11.10 5.21
C PHE A 72 -6.02 -11.83 4.66
N ASP A 73 -6.90 -12.24 5.58
CA ASP A 73 -8.25 -12.71 5.24
C ASP A 73 -9.20 -11.51 5.13
N ILE A 74 -9.91 -11.37 4.01
CA ILE A 74 -10.87 -10.28 3.83
C ILE A 74 -12.10 -10.44 4.74
N LEU A 75 -12.59 -11.67 4.94
CA LEU A 75 -13.82 -11.92 5.69
C LEU A 75 -13.58 -12.07 7.19
N ASN A 76 -12.41 -12.57 7.58
CA ASN A 76 -12.01 -12.76 8.98
C ASN A 76 -10.62 -12.17 9.24
N PRO A 77 -10.42 -10.85 9.10
CA PRO A 77 -9.12 -10.24 9.29
C PRO A 77 -8.66 -10.35 10.74
N ASN A 78 -7.39 -10.71 10.93
CA ASN A 78 -6.70 -10.56 12.19
C ASN A 78 -6.04 -9.19 12.25
N GLU A 79 -6.27 -8.42 13.31
CA GLU A 79 -5.76 -7.04 13.43
C GLU A 79 -4.24 -6.95 13.32
N SER A 80 -3.51 -7.95 13.82
CA SER A 80 -2.04 -7.98 13.73
C SER A 80 -1.52 -8.06 12.30
N ASP A 81 -2.27 -8.71 11.41
CA ASP A 81 -1.87 -8.98 10.03
C ASP A 81 -2.15 -7.76 9.13
N LEU A 82 -2.81 -6.75 9.68
CA LEU A 82 -3.14 -5.51 8.99
C LEU A 82 -2.20 -4.35 9.34
N VAL A 83 -1.26 -4.55 10.26
CA VAL A 83 -0.32 -3.52 10.70
C VAL A 83 1.01 -3.67 9.98
N TYR A 84 1.40 -2.65 9.22
CA TYR A 84 2.60 -2.64 8.41
C TYR A 84 3.54 -1.54 8.84
N ASN A 85 4.84 -1.87 8.91
CA ASN A 85 5.88 -0.88 9.16
C ASN A 85 6.50 -0.48 7.81
N ILE A 86 6.49 0.82 7.52
CA ILE A 86 7.03 1.41 6.31
C ILE A 86 8.24 2.25 6.73
N GLU A 87 9.40 1.89 6.20
CA GLU A 87 10.58 2.74 6.33
C GLU A 87 10.44 3.96 5.45
N THR A 88 10.59 5.15 6.03
CA THR A 88 10.59 6.42 5.29
C THR A 88 11.90 7.16 5.52
N PRO A 89 12.25 8.14 4.65
CA PRO A 89 13.45 8.96 4.83
C PRO A 89 13.51 9.76 6.14
N VAL A 90 12.38 9.91 6.84
CA VAL A 90 12.28 10.65 8.11
C VAL A 90 12.05 9.73 9.33
N GLY A 91 12.10 8.41 9.14
CA GLY A 91 11.91 7.40 10.19
C GLY A 91 10.91 6.30 9.80
N GLY A 92 10.76 5.30 10.66
CA GLY A 92 9.75 4.25 10.50
C GLY A 92 8.35 4.78 10.79
N MET A 93 7.39 4.45 9.93
CA MET A 93 5.97 4.74 10.09
C MET A 93 5.21 3.43 10.22
N GLN A 94 4.29 3.34 11.18
CA GLN A 94 3.35 2.23 11.26
C GLN A 94 2.01 2.65 10.67
N VAL A 95 1.46 1.83 9.78
CA VAL A 95 0.17 2.06 9.14
C VAL A 95 -0.72 0.83 9.30
N SER A 96 -2.03 1.02 9.30
CA SER A 96 -3.01 -0.07 9.42
C SER A 96 -3.90 -0.12 8.19
N LEU A 97 -4.05 -1.31 7.60
CA LEU A 97 -4.99 -1.60 6.53
C LEU A 97 -6.43 -1.88 7.02
N ALA A 98 -6.72 -1.75 8.32
CA ALA A 98 -8.01 -2.10 8.91
C ALA A 98 -9.21 -1.48 8.18
N ASP A 99 -9.16 -0.18 7.89
CA ASP A 99 -10.25 0.51 7.19
C ASP A 99 -10.38 0.03 5.73
N THR A 100 -9.25 -0.16 5.05
CA THR A 100 -9.22 -0.67 3.67
C THR A 100 -9.83 -2.07 3.60
N VAL A 101 -9.43 -2.97 4.49
CA VAL A 101 -9.95 -4.34 4.54
C VAL A 101 -11.43 -4.37 4.88
N LYS A 102 -11.91 -3.49 5.76
CA LYS A 102 -13.33 -3.38 6.06
C LYS A 102 -14.15 -3.01 4.82
N VAL A 103 -13.69 -2.06 4.02
CA VAL A 103 -14.34 -1.69 2.75
C VAL A 103 -14.34 -2.87 1.78
N LEU A 104 -13.21 -3.57 1.64
CA LEU A 104 -13.11 -4.77 0.80
C LEU A 104 -14.06 -5.88 1.28
N ALA A 105 -14.21 -6.06 2.58
CA ALA A 105 -15.11 -7.06 3.18
C ALA A 105 -16.59 -6.74 2.91
N ASP A 106 -16.97 -5.46 2.98
CA ASP A 106 -18.33 -5.02 2.67
C ASP A 106 -18.65 -5.24 1.17
N LEU A 107 -17.69 -4.97 0.28
CA LEU A 107 -17.81 -5.24 -1.16
C LEU A 107 -17.88 -6.75 -1.47
N ALA A 108 -17.16 -7.58 -0.72
CA ALA A 108 -17.15 -9.03 -0.92
C ALA A 108 -18.45 -9.72 -0.48
N LYS A 109 -19.23 -9.07 0.38
CA LYS A 109 -20.53 -9.55 0.90
C LYS A 109 -21.74 -9.05 0.09
N ALA A 110 -21.54 -8.00 -0.72
CA ALA A 110 -22.55 -7.47 -1.65
C ALA A 110 -22.72 -8.37 -2.88
#